data_AF-B0MP46-F1
#
_entry.id   AF-B0MP46-F1
#
_cell.length_a   1.000
_cell.length_b   1.000
_cell.length_c   1.000
_cell.angle_alpha   90.00
_cell.angle_beta   90.00
_cell.angle_gamma   90.00
#
_symmetry.space_group_name_H-M   'P 1'
#
loop_
_entity.id
_entity.type
_entity.pdbx_description
1 polymer ?
#
loop_
_entity_poly.entity_id
_entity_poly.type
_entity_poly.pdbx_seq_one_letter_code
_entity_poly.pdbx_strand_id
1 'polypeptide(L)'
;MSDEEIIKKASSENKVGNWGLGNEYEIQALLSKYGLPTDYITMDFTMDQIDKDTITLASAMTFNELGLIKNNYDGGYNYGDEIGVIDMNDEGVAMLEDNLFCTKEFAKNNPNTVKAFVAASMKGWTYACEHPDEAAEIVFKYGSSVSADHQKYMASEVAKLVTTDTKGNAVSASDVGKMDEDAMQQTLDLAKQYIKLDDATAADKLAKLTLDDIRSSDYLTYDGGAVEKSDLKVQLKWLPQAQFMGYYVALDKGYYKDNGLNVEIVSGGGDVSETVAVSNGTVDFGVTWVSNLINANAGGMELLEVAQVYQRSGLVLCYKKSQFTK
;
A
#
# COMPACT_ATOMS: atom_id res chain seq x y z
N MET A 1 -14.52 20.90 -15.09
CA MET A 1 -14.12 20.01 -16.20
C MET A 1 -14.42 18.57 -15.76
N SER A 2 -14.55 17.60 -16.67
CA SER A 2 -14.53 16.18 -16.31
C SER A 2 -13.12 15.73 -15.91
N ASP A 3 -13.00 14.56 -15.29
CA ASP A 3 -11.70 14.01 -14.90
C ASP A 3 -10.80 13.79 -16.12
N GLU A 4 -11.33 13.24 -17.21
CA GLU A 4 -10.61 13.12 -18.49
C GLU A 4 -10.10 14.47 -19.01
N GLU A 5 -10.90 15.54 -18.95
CA GLU A 5 -10.49 16.88 -19.39
C GLU A 5 -9.35 17.43 -18.52
N ILE A 6 -9.40 17.18 -17.20
CA ILE A 6 -8.37 17.59 -16.22
C ILE A 6 -7.06 16.86 -16.49
N ILE A 7 -7.12 15.53 -16.62
CA ILE A 7 -5.96 14.66 -16.88
C ILE A 7 -5.29 15.07 -18.20
N LYS A 8 -6.07 15.24 -19.27
CA LYS A 8 -5.55 15.66 -20.58
C LYS A 8 -4.88 17.02 -20.51
N LYS A 9 -5.48 18.00 -19.82
CA LYS A 9 -4.89 19.33 -19.65
C LYS A 9 -3.56 19.25 -18.89
N ALA A 10 -3.53 18.61 -17.73
CA ALA A 10 -2.33 18.49 -16.92
C ALA A 10 -1.19 17.75 -17.65
N SER A 11 -1.52 16.67 -18.37
CA SER A 11 -0.56 15.93 -19.20
C SER A 11 -0.01 16.79 -20.34
N SER A 12 -0.87 17.54 -21.05
CA SER A 12 -0.42 18.42 -22.15
C SER A 12 0.53 19.55 -21.70
N GLU A 13 0.49 19.89 -20.42
CA GLU A 13 1.35 20.90 -19.79
C GLU A 13 2.60 20.28 -19.14
N ASN A 14 2.76 18.95 -19.20
CA ASN A 14 3.77 18.17 -18.48
C ASN A 14 3.75 18.44 -16.97
N LYS A 15 2.57 18.47 -16.36
CA LYS A 15 2.36 18.81 -14.94
C LYS A 15 1.67 17.73 -14.12
N VAL A 16 1.85 16.46 -14.53
CA VAL A 16 1.42 15.29 -13.75
C VAL A 16 2.57 14.85 -12.85
N GLY A 17 2.30 14.68 -11.55
CA GLY A 17 3.29 14.37 -10.54
C GLY A 17 3.11 12.99 -9.90
N ASN A 18 4.20 12.30 -9.64
CA ASN A 18 4.22 11.01 -8.94
C ASN A 18 5.59 10.73 -8.29
N TRP A 19 5.64 9.90 -7.25
CA TRP A 19 6.88 9.62 -6.51
C TRP A 19 7.78 8.56 -7.16
N GLY A 20 7.22 7.72 -8.03
CA GLY A 20 7.82 6.45 -8.41
C GLY A 20 7.76 5.44 -7.26
N LEU A 21 8.75 4.55 -7.18
CA LEU A 21 8.87 3.51 -6.13
C LEU A 21 7.80 2.40 -6.19
N GLY A 22 7.05 2.29 -7.29
CA GLY A 22 6.08 1.24 -7.56
C GLY A 22 4.62 1.71 -7.66
N ASN A 23 4.33 2.99 -7.43
CA ASN A 23 2.99 3.59 -7.62
C ASN A 23 2.82 4.20 -9.01
N GLU A 24 3.92 4.40 -9.74
CA GLU A 24 3.88 5.05 -11.04
C GLU A 24 3.06 4.25 -12.05
N TYR A 25 2.93 2.93 -11.86
CA TYR A 25 2.21 2.06 -12.79
C TYR A 25 0.72 2.39 -12.88
N GLU A 26 0.07 2.80 -11.79
CA GLU A 26 -1.33 3.25 -11.82
C GLU A 26 -1.48 4.54 -12.64
N ILE A 27 -0.55 5.49 -12.46
CA ILE A 27 -0.52 6.75 -13.21
C ILE A 27 -0.26 6.49 -14.69
N GLN A 28 0.69 5.62 -15.00
CA GLN A 28 1.01 5.24 -16.38
C GLN A 28 -0.17 4.52 -17.04
N ALA A 29 -0.91 3.69 -16.28
CA ALA A 29 -2.14 3.06 -16.74
C ALA A 29 -3.23 4.10 -17.04
N LEU A 30 -3.43 5.06 -16.15
CA LEU A 30 -4.39 6.16 -16.34
C LEU A 30 -4.07 6.98 -17.58
N LEU A 31 -2.81 7.41 -17.74
CA LEU A 31 -2.38 8.22 -18.87
C LEU A 31 -2.53 7.45 -20.19
N SER A 32 -2.15 6.17 -20.19
CA SER A 32 -2.29 5.30 -21.37
C SER A 32 -3.75 5.07 -21.76
N LYS A 33 -4.65 4.88 -20.79
CA LYS A 33 -6.11 4.75 -21.01
C LYS A 33 -6.66 5.93 -21.83
N TYR A 34 -6.11 7.13 -21.63
CA TYR A 34 -6.50 8.35 -22.34
C TYR A 34 -5.63 8.68 -23.56
N GLY A 35 -4.73 7.79 -23.97
CA GLY A 35 -3.85 7.97 -25.13
C GLY A 35 -2.78 9.05 -24.92
N LEU A 36 -2.35 9.26 -23.68
CA LEU A 36 -1.39 10.29 -23.29
C LEU A 36 0.01 9.71 -23.08
N PRO A 37 1.08 10.54 -23.16
CA PRO A 37 2.41 10.15 -22.72
C PRO A 37 2.40 9.71 -21.26
N THR A 38 3.19 8.69 -20.93
CA THR A 38 3.26 8.08 -19.59
C THR A 38 4.34 8.69 -18.69
N ASP A 39 5.05 9.71 -19.18
CA ASP A 39 6.03 10.47 -18.41
C ASP A 39 5.35 11.31 -17.33
N TYR A 40 6.03 11.47 -16.19
CA TYR A 40 5.57 12.26 -15.05
C TYR A 40 6.74 13.02 -14.42
N ILE A 41 6.43 14.06 -13.65
CA ILE A 41 7.40 14.77 -12.81
C ILE A 41 7.56 14.01 -11.50
N THR A 42 8.80 13.68 -11.14
CA THR A 42 9.12 13.10 -9.83
C THR A 42 8.78 14.08 -8.71
N MET A 43 7.94 13.62 -7.79
CA MET A 43 7.57 14.37 -6.61
C MET A 43 8.55 14.16 -5.45
N ASP A 44 8.73 15.19 -4.61
CA ASP A 44 9.27 14.97 -3.27
C ASP A 44 8.17 14.43 -2.32
N PHE A 45 8.53 14.11 -1.08
CA PHE A 45 7.59 13.59 -0.08
C PHE A 45 6.77 14.68 0.63
N THR A 46 6.62 15.85 0.02
CA THR A 46 5.78 16.96 0.47
C THR A 46 4.70 17.28 -0.58
N MET A 47 3.84 18.26 -0.29
CA MET A 47 2.89 18.80 -1.28
C MET A 47 3.29 20.20 -1.78
N ASP A 48 4.57 20.55 -1.68
CA ASP A 48 5.09 21.86 -2.11
C ASP A 48 4.92 22.09 -3.60
N GLN A 49 5.00 21.03 -4.41
CA GLN A 49 4.99 21.17 -5.86
C GLN A 49 3.61 21.57 -6.40
N ILE A 50 2.53 21.15 -5.75
CA ILE A 50 1.17 21.58 -6.04
C ILE A 50 0.86 22.95 -5.43
N ASP A 51 1.41 23.24 -4.24
CA ASP A 51 1.32 24.58 -3.64
C ASP A 51 1.93 25.64 -4.58
N LYS A 52 3.12 25.35 -5.12
CA LYS A 52 3.89 26.21 -6.04
C LYS A 52 3.47 26.12 -7.52
N ASP A 53 2.41 25.36 -7.84
CA ASP A 53 1.90 25.15 -9.21
C ASP A 53 2.92 24.56 -10.23
N THR A 54 4.00 23.95 -9.74
CA THR A 54 4.97 23.23 -10.57
C THR A 54 4.40 21.91 -11.09
N ILE A 55 3.54 21.28 -10.29
CA ILE A 55 2.65 20.18 -10.65
C ILE A 55 1.22 20.69 -10.46
N THR A 56 0.32 20.40 -11.39
CA THR A 56 -1.11 20.78 -11.28
C THR A 56 -2.01 19.58 -11.01
N LEU A 57 -1.52 18.37 -11.25
CA LEU A 57 -2.19 17.12 -10.95
C LEU A 57 -1.20 16.18 -10.23
N ALA A 58 -1.30 16.10 -8.91
CA ALA A 58 -0.33 15.43 -8.05
C ALA A 58 -0.87 14.09 -7.52
N SER A 59 -0.03 13.06 -7.51
CA SER A 59 -0.31 11.84 -6.75
C SER A 59 -0.42 12.15 -5.27
N ALA A 60 -1.39 11.54 -4.60
CA ALA A 60 -1.58 11.65 -3.16
C ALA A 60 -2.15 10.33 -2.62
N MET A 61 -1.69 9.88 -1.46
CA MET A 61 -2.38 8.82 -0.73
C MET A 61 -3.54 9.46 0.03
N THR A 62 -4.73 8.86 -0.04
CA THR A 62 -5.93 9.30 0.68
C THR A 62 -5.68 9.51 2.16
N PHE A 63 -4.91 8.61 2.77
CA PHE A 63 -4.59 8.67 4.19
C PHE A 63 -3.53 9.71 4.55
N ASN A 64 -2.56 10.00 3.68
CA ASN A 64 -1.43 10.87 4.02
C ASN A 64 -1.51 12.22 3.29
N GLU A 65 -1.01 12.31 2.08
CA GLU A 65 -0.80 13.60 1.41
C GLU A 65 -2.09 14.36 1.12
N LEU A 66 -3.19 13.63 0.89
CA LEU A 66 -4.50 14.25 0.75
C LEU A 66 -4.95 14.94 2.05
N GLY A 67 -4.59 14.37 3.20
CA GLY A 67 -4.81 15.00 4.51
C GLY A 67 -3.97 16.26 4.68
N LEU A 68 -2.69 16.20 4.34
CA LEU A 68 -1.77 17.34 4.45
C LEU A 68 -2.24 18.53 3.60
N ILE A 69 -2.75 18.27 2.38
CA ILE A 69 -3.17 19.34 1.49
C ILE A 69 -4.54 19.92 1.87
N LYS A 70 -5.48 19.09 2.34
CA LYS A 70 -6.86 19.51 2.62
C LYS A 70 -7.07 20.02 4.03
N ASN A 71 -6.59 19.29 5.03
CA ASN A 71 -7.00 19.49 6.41
C ASN A 71 -6.21 20.60 7.08
N ASN A 72 -6.76 21.07 8.21
CA ASN A 72 -6.13 22.12 9.01
C ASN A 72 -5.36 21.53 10.19
N TYR A 73 -4.05 21.32 9.98
CA TYR A 73 -3.11 20.87 11.00
C TYR A 73 -1.85 21.75 10.95
N ASP A 74 -1.11 21.80 12.05
CA ASP A 74 0.23 22.40 12.03
C ASP A 74 1.11 21.66 11.02
N GLY A 75 1.67 22.41 10.06
CA GLY A 75 2.41 21.87 8.91
C GLY A 75 1.57 21.45 7.68
N GLY A 76 0.23 21.58 7.73
CA GLY A 76 -0.66 21.35 6.58
C GLY A 76 -0.80 22.58 5.66
N TYR A 77 -1.27 22.38 4.43
CA TYR A 77 -1.46 23.44 3.42
C TYR A 77 -2.84 24.09 3.49
N ASN A 78 -3.82 23.44 4.12
CA ASN A 78 -5.12 24.02 4.49
C ASN A 78 -6.01 24.47 3.32
N TYR A 79 -5.92 23.82 2.16
CA TYR A 79 -6.75 24.17 0.99
C TYR A 79 -8.22 23.71 1.11
N GLY A 80 -8.53 22.78 2.02
CA GLY A 80 -9.90 22.31 2.27
C GLY A 80 -10.64 21.85 1.00
N ASP A 81 -11.81 22.44 0.77
CA ASP A 81 -12.69 22.11 -0.36
C ASP A 81 -12.20 22.68 -1.70
N GLU A 82 -11.09 23.43 -1.73
CA GLU A 82 -10.48 23.91 -2.97
C GLU A 82 -9.73 22.80 -3.73
N ILE A 83 -9.49 21.66 -3.08
CA ILE A 83 -8.85 20.48 -3.68
C ILE A 83 -9.91 19.57 -4.31
N GLY A 84 -9.74 19.30 -5.61
CA GLY A 84 -10.42 18.23 -6.32
C GLY A 84 -9.61 16.92 -6.28
N VAL A 85 -10.29 15.80 -6.49
CA VAL A 85 -9.72 14.45 -6.40
C VAL A 85 -10.24 13.62 -7.57
N ILE A 86 -9.37 12.80 -8.16
CA ILE A 86 -9.69 11.75 -9.12
C ILE A 86 -9.27 10.43 -8.47
N ASP A 87 -10.23 9.53 -8.28
CA ASP A 87 -10.01 8.22 -7.66
C ASP A 87 -9.59 7.19 -8.71
N MET A 88 -8.45 6.52 -8.49
CA MET A 88 -7.93 5.49 -9.39
C MET A 88 -8.85 4.26 -9.49
N ASN A 89 -9.63 4.01 -8.44
CA ASN A 89 -10.62 2.92 -8.41
C ASN A 89 -11.78 3.25 -9.38
N ASP A 90 -12.29 4.49 -9.36
CA ASP A 90 -13.34 4.95 -10.28
C ASP A 90 -12.84 4.98 -11.73
N GLU A 91 -11.56 5.29 -11.93
CA GLU A 91 -10.89 5.24 -13.22
C GLU A 91 -10.57 3.81 -13.71
N GLY A 92 -10.76 2.78 -12.87
CA GLY A 92 -10.53 1.38 -13.24
C GLY A 92 -9.07 1.04 -13.51
N VAL A 93 -8.13 1.79 -12.91
CA VAL A 93 -6.68 1.60 -13.04
C VAL A 93 -5.97 1.40 -11.70
N ALA A 94 -6.74 1.32 -10.61
CA ALA A 94 -6.25 1.01 -9.28
C ALA A 94 -5.48 -0.32 -9.23
N MET A 95 -4.43 -0.36 -8.43
CA MET A 95 -3.64 -1.55 -8.13
C MET A 95 -3.65 -1.79 -6.62
N LEU A 96 -3.59 -3.05 -6.21
CA LEU A 96 -3.55 -3.39 -4.79
C LEU A 96 -2.20 -2.96 -4.18
N GLU A 97 -2.31 -2.27 -3.06
CA GLU A 97 -1.18 -1.72 -2.30
C GLU A 97 -0.77 -2.69 -1.18
N ASP A 98 -0.64 -2.21 0.07
CA ASP A 98 0.01 -2.91 1.18
C ASP A 98 -0.53 -4.33 1.38
N ASN A 99 0.36 -5.29 1.12
CA ASN A 99 0.20 -6.71 1.37
C ASN A 99 1.15 -7.18 2.46
N LEU A 100 0.94 -8.39 2.95
CA LEU A 100 1.86 -9.08 3.84
C LEU A 100 2.47 -10.28 3.11
N PHE A 101 3.80 -10.37 3.11
CA PHE A 101 4.53 -11.40 2.36
C PHE A 101 5.71 -11.98 3.13
N CYS A 102 6.15 -13.16 2.70
CA CYS A 102 7.42 -13.79 3.09
C CYS A 102 8.05 -14.49 1.87
N THR A 103 9.13 -15.25 2.03
CA THR A 103 9.61 -16.12 0.93
C THR A 103 8.74 -17.38 0.82
N LYS A 104 8.63 -17.94 -0.40
CA LYS A 104 7.99 -19.25 -0.63
C LYS A 104 8.61 -20.36 0.22
N GLU A 105 9.93 -20.33 0.36
CA GLU A 105 10.67 -21.30 1.19
C GLU A 105 10.31 -21.17 2.67
N PHE A 106 10.27 -19.94 3.20
CA PHE A 106 9.88 -19.70 4.59
C PHE A 106 8.46 -20.19 4.87
N ALA A 107 7.51 -19.87 3.97
CA ALA A 107 6.11 -20.30 4.09
C ALA A 107 5.98 -21.82 4.12
N LYS A 108 6.69 -22.51 3.22
CA LYS A 108 6.71 -23.96 3.13
C LYS A 108 7.30 -24.62 4.38
N ASN A 109 8.36 -24.05 4.94
CA ASN A 109 9.07 -24.64 6.07
C ASN A 109 8.43 -24.29 7.43
N ASN A 110 7.63 -23.22 7.50
CA ASN A 110 7.04 -22.71 8.75
C ASN A 110 5.54 -22.44 8.61
N PRO A 111 4.72 -23.40 8.13
CA PRO A 111 3.33 -23.13 7.77
C PRO A 111 2.46 -22.69 8.96
N ASN A 112 2.65 -23.26 10.16
CA ASN A 112 1.90 -22.82 11.33
C ASN A 112 2.36 -21.45 11.83
N THR A 113 3.66 -21.15 11.72
CA THR A 113 4.23 -19.84 12.03
C THR A 113 3.62 -18.74 11.16
N VAL A 114 3.56 -18.96 9.84
CA VAL A 114 2.93 -18.01 8.91
C VAL A 114 1.46 -17.82 9.26
N LYS A 115 0.71 -18.91 9.46
CA LYS A 115 -0.70 -18.84 9.87
C LYS A 115 -0.90 -18.07 11.18
N ALA A 116 -0.10 -18.38 12.20
CA ALA A 116 -0.14 -17.72 13.50
C ALA A 116 0.14 -16.22 13.39
N PHE A 117 1.13 -15.84 12.57
CA PHE A 117 1.51 -14.45 12.36
C PHE A 117 0.45 -13.68 11.57
N VAL A 118 -0.07 -14.27 10.49
CA VAL A 118 -1.16 -13.70 9.68
C VAL A 118 -2.41 -13.50 10.55
N ALA A 119 -2.84 -14.52 11.29
CA ALA A 119 -4.03 -14.44 12.13
C ALA A 119 -3.92 -13.36 13.22
N ALA A 120 -2.77 -13.27 13.91
CA ALA A 120 -2.53 -12.22 14.91
C ALA A 120 -2.50 -10.82 14.27
N SER A 121 -1.87 -10.68 13.10
CA SER A 121 -1.81 -9.42 12.36
C SER A 121 -3.20 -8.97 11.91
N MET A 122 -4.01 -9.89 11.35
CA MET A 122 -5.37 -9.57 10.90
C MET A 122 -6.28 -9.22 12.07
N LYS A 123 -6.14 -9.90 13.21
CA LYS A 123 -6.83 -9.49 14.46
C LYS A 123 -6.44 -8.07 14.90
N GLY A 124 -5.17 -7.70 14.75
CA GLY A 124 -4.69 -6.33 14.99
C GLY A 124 -5.31 -5.33 14.02
N TRP A 125 -5.36 -5.66 12.73
CA TRP A 125 -5.99 -4.83 11.69
C TRP A 125 -7.49 -4.65 11.91
N THR A 126 -8.23 -5.72 12.20
CA THR A 126 -9.65 -5.65 12.55
C THR A 126 -9.88 -4.69 13.70
N TYR A 127 -9.15 -4.86 14.81
CA TYR A 127 -9.26 -3.95 15.95
C TYR A 127 -8.94 -2.51 15.58
N ALA A 128 -7.84 -2.30 14.82
CA ALA A 128 -7.40 -0.97 14.44
C ALA A 128 -8.46 -0.23 13.60
N CYS A 129 -9.15 -0.95 12.70
CA CYS A 129 -10.24 -0.37 11.90
C CYS A 129 -11.49 -0.05 12.73
N GLU A 130 -11.78 -0.84 13.77
CA GLU A 130 -12.89 -0.58 14.70
C GLU A 130 -12.57 0.54 15.70
N HIS A 131 -11.27 0.79 15.96
CA HIS A 131 -10.77 1.72 16.96
C HIS A 131 -9.63 2.61 16.41
N PRO A 132 -9.86 3.40 15.34
CA PRO A 132 -8.79 4.12 14.64
C PRO A 132 -8.07 5.16 15.51
N ASP A 133 -8.76 5.82 16.43
CA ASP A 133 -8.15 6.79 17.35
C ASP A 133 -7.14 6.12 18.31
N GLU A 134 -7.50 4.97 18.90
CA GLU A 134 -6.60 4.22 19.77
C GLU A 134 -5.43 3.64 18.96
N ALA A 135 -5.70 3.17 17.75
CA ALA A 135 -4.67 2.66 16.86
C ALA A 135 -3.66 3.76 16.50
N ALA A 136 -4.12 4.98 16.20
CA ALA A 136 -3.27 6.15 15.99
C ALA A 136 -2.37 6.44 17.21
N GLU A 137 -2.94 6.43 18.41
CA GLU A 137 -2.19 6.63 19.66
C GLU A 137 -1.15 5.52 19.89
N ILE A 138 -1.49 4.27 19.60
CA ILE A 138 -0.56 3.14 19.69
C ILE A 138 0.63 3.37 18.74
N VAL A 139 0.39 3.65 17.47
CA VAL A 139 1.48 3.88 16.49
C VAL A 139 2.36 5.07 16.91
N PHE A 140 1.78 6.12 17.46
CA PHE A 140 2.54 7.28 17.95
C PHE A 140 3.57 6.89 19.02
N LYS A 141 3.23 5.95 19.93
CA LYS A 141 4.17 5.42 20.95
C LYS A 141 5.38 4.72 20.33
N TYR A 142 5.26 4.19 19.11
CA TYR A 142 6.33 3.50 18.40
C TYR A 142 7.18 4.43 17.51
N GLY A 143 7.05 5.76 17.67
CA GLY A 143 7.97 6.73 17.07
C GLY A 143 7.48 7.36 15.77
N SER A 144 6.17 7.58 15.65
CA SER A 144 5.65 8.37 14.53
C SER A 144 6.19 9.80 14.56
N SER A 145 6.55 10.32 13.38
CA SER A 145 7.12 11.67 13.21
C SER A 145 6.09 12.73 12.81
N VAL A 146 4.86 12.33 12.50
CA VAL A 146 3.78 13.25 12.13
C VAL A 146 3.05 13.79 13.36
N SER A 147 2.25 14.84 13.20
CA SER A 147 1.41 15.35 14.30
C SER A 147 0.36 14.31 14.73
N ALA A 148 -0.06 14.37 16.00
CA ALA A 148 -1.08 13.45 16.52
C ALA A 148 -2.43 13.56 15.78
N ASP A 149 -2.81 14.77 15.35
CA ASP A 149 -4.04 14.99 14.59
C ASP A 149 -3.95 14.38 13.19
N HIS A 150 -2.80 14.54 12.52
CA HIS A 150 -2.56 13.91 11.22
C HIS A 150 -2.52 12.38 11.33
N GLN A 151 -1.96 11.86 12.41
CA GLN A 151 -1.93 10.42 12.70
C GLN A 151 -3.35 9.83 12.87
N LYS A 152 -4.25 10.55 13.54
CA LYS A 152 -5.68 10.15 13.68
C LYS A 152 -6.43 10.19 12.36
N TYR A 153 -6.16 11.21 11.54
CA TYR A 153 -6.68 11.29 10.18
C TYR A 153 -6.21 10.08 9.36
N MET A 154 -4.90 9.80 9.34
CA MET A 154 -4.35 8.64 8.64
C MET A 154 -5.04 7.35 9.08
N ALA A 155 -5.19 7.11 10.40
CA ALA A 155 -5.83 5.89 10.89
C ALA A 155 -7.27 5.73 10.38
N SER A 156 -8.03 6.82 10.35
CA SER A 156 -9.42 6.82 9.88
C SER A 156 -9.52 6.56 8.38
N GLU A 157 -8.62 7.09 7.57
CA GLU A 157 -8.60 6.85 6.12
C GLU A 157 -8.05 5.46 5.77
N VAL A 158 -7.00 4.99 6.47
CA VAL A 158 -6.46 3.63 6.29
C VAL A 158 -7.54 2.59 6.61
N ALA A 159 -8.34 2.80 7.65
CA ALA A 159 -9.46 1.90 7.96
C ALA A 159 -10.38 1.70 6.75
N LYS A 160 -10.67 2.76 5.98
CA LYS A 160 -11.51 2.66 4.77
C LYS A 160 -10.88 1.80 3.68
N LEU A 161 -9.55 1.83 3.54
CA LEU A 161 -8.82 1.00 2.58
C LEU A 161 -8.87 -0.48 2.94
N VAL A 162 -8.97 -0.80 4.22
CA VAL A 162 -9.06 -2.19 4.72
C VAL A 162 -10.50 -2.69 4.73
N THR A 163 -11.48 -1.82 4.99
CA THR A 163 -12.89 -2.20 5.13
C THR A 163 -13.75 -1.95 3.89
N THR A 164 -13.15 -1.60 2.75
CA THR A 164 -13.85 -1.35 1.48
C THR A 164 -13.10 -1.96 0.32
N ASP A 165 -13.76 -2.77 -0.50
CA ASP A 165 -13.16 -3.36 -1.69
C ASP A 165 -13.03 -2.35 -2.86
N THR A 166 -12.38 -2.77 -3.93
CA THR A 166 -12.20 -1.98 -5.17
C THR A 166 -13.51 -1.60 -5.86
N LYS A 167 -14.62 -2.29 -5.55
CA LYS A 167 -15.96 -2.04 -6.10
C LYS A 167 -16.81 -1.16 -5.17
N GLY A 168 -16.26 -0.72 -4.03
CA GLY A 168 -16.95 0.12 -3.05
C GLY A 168 -17.84 -0.66 -2.06
N ASN A 169 -17.77 -2.00 -2.04
CA ASN A 169 -18.51 -2.79 -1.07
C ASN A 169 -17.77 -2.87 0.27
N ALA A 170 -18.54 -2.99 1.36
CA ALA A 170 -17.96 -3.19 2.68
C ALA A 170 -17.28 -4.58 2.78
N VAL A 171 -16.06 -4.60 3.31
CA VAL A 171 -15.33 -5.80 3.68
C VAL A 171 -15.58 -6.07 5.16
N SER A 172 -16.04 -7.29 5.47
CA SER A 172 -16.36 -7.65 6.86
C SER A 172 -15.09 -7.83 7.70
N ALA A 173 -15.22 -7.72 9.02
CA ALA A 173 -14.11 -7.99 9.96
C ALA A 173 -13.45 -9.37 9.75
N SER A 174 -14.24 -10.39 9.36
CA SER A 174 -13.75 -11.74 9.06
C SER A 174 -13.10 -11.89 7.68
N ASP A 175 -13.20 -10.87 6.84
CA ASP A 175 -12.63 -10.84 5.49
C ASP A 175 -11.36 -9.98 5.40
N VAL A 176 -10.99 -9.27 6.47
CA VAL A 176 -9.70 -8.54 6.55
C VAL A 176 -8.55 -9.52 6.27
N GLY A 177 -7.69 -9.16 5.31
CA GLY A 177 -6.57 -10.00 4.87
C GLY A 177 -6.87 -10.92 3.70
N LYS A 178 -8.15 -11.12 3.34
CA LYS A 178 -8.52 -11.96 2.19
C LYS A 178 -8.12 -11.29 0.88
N MET A 179 -7.89 -12.13 -0.12
CA MET A 179 -7.45 -11.72 -1.45
C MET A 179 -8.66 -11.77 -2.39
N ASP A 180 -9.09 -10.61 -2.90
CA ASP A 180 -10.08 -10.53 -3.98
C ASP A 180 -9.43 -10.92 -5.32
N GLU A 181 -9.99 -11.92 -6.00
CA GLU A 181 -9.38 -12.50 -7.19
C GLU A 181 -9.38 -11.52 -8.39
N ASP A 182 -10.44 -10.74 -8.55
CA ASP A 182 -10.55 -9.77 -9.65
C ASP A 182 -9.55 -8.62 -9.46
N ALA A 183 -9.46 -8.07 -8.25
CA ALA A 183 -8.52 -6.98 -7.92
C ALA A 183 -7.06 -7.45 -8.04
N MET A 184 -6.77 -8.68 -7.61
CA MET A 184 -5.46 -9.31 -7.78
C MET A 184 -5.12 -9.49 -9.25
N GLN A 185 -6.05 -10.00 -10.05
CA GLN A 185 -5.82 -10.21 -11.48
C GLN A 185 -5.62 -8.89 -12.21
N GLN A 186 -6.43 -7.87 -11.93
CA GLN A 186 -6.25 -6.52 -12.48
C GLN A 186 -4.85 -5.98 -12.14
N THR A 187 -4.43 -6.12 -10.88
CA THR A 187 -3.11 -5.67 -10.44
C THR A 187 -1.98 -6.40 -11.18
N LEU A 188 -2.09 -7.72 -11.35
CA LEU A 188 -1.11 -8.50 -12.11
C LEU A 188 -1.07 -8.08 -13.59
N ASP A 189 -2.22 -7.86 -14.21
CA ASP A 189 -2.30 -7.48 -15.63
C ASP A 189 -1.68 -6.10 -15.87
N LEU A 190 -2.00 -5.12 -15.02
CA LEU A 190 -1.40 -3.79 -15.06
C LEU A 190 0.11 -3.86 -14.79
N ALA A 191 0.55 -4.64 -13.81
CA ALA A 191 1.96 -4.83 -13.51
C ALA A 191 2.73 -5.39 -14.72
N LYS A 192 2.19 -6.42 -15.40
CA LYS A 192 2.78 -6.96 -16.64
C LYS A 192 2.87 -5.94 -17.77
N GLN A 193 1.88 -5.06 -17.85
CA GLN A 193 1.83 -4.06 -18.91
C GLN A 193 2.79 -2.89 -18.66
N TYR A 194 2.95 -2.44 -17.42
CA TYR A 194 3.63 -1.17 -17.12
C TYR A 194 4.99 -1.32 -16.44
N ILE A 195 5.28 -2.42 -15.74
CA ILE A 195 6.63 -2.68 -15.25
C ILE A 195 7.56 -2.91 -16.46
N LYS A 196 8.62 -2.12 -16.56
CA LYS A 196 9.65 -2.23 -17.60
C LYS A 196 10.94 -2.75 -16.98
N LEU A 197 11.43 -3.86 -17.51
CA LEU A 197 12.65 -4.53 -17.08
C LEU A 197 13.64 -4.56 -18.24
N ASP A 198 14.86 -4.09 -18.00
CA ASP A 198 15.94 -4.11 -19.00
C ASP A 198 16.45 -5.53 -19.24
N ASP A 199 16.42 -6.39 -18.22
CA ASP A 199 16.80 -7.79 -18.35
C ASP A 199 15.70 -8.60 -19.06
N ALA A 200 16.03 -9.15 -20.24
CA ALA A 200 15.08 -9.87 -21.07
C ALA A 200 14.54 -11.15 -20.42
N THR A 201 15.30 -11.78 -19.52
CA THR A 201 14.86 -13.00 -18.81
C THR A 201 13.85 -12.64 -17.71
N ALA A 202 14.11 -11.57 -16.96
CA ALA A 202 13.18 -11.02 -15.98
C ALA A 202 11.90 -10.52 -16.66
N ALA A 203 12.00 -9.86 -17.81
CA ALA A 203 10.85 -9.43 -18.61
C ALA A 203 10.01 -10.61 -19.11
N ASP A 204 10.64 -11.68 -19.61
CA ASP A 204 9.95 -12.91 -20.01
C ASP A 204 9.30 -13.62 -18.81
N LYS A 205 9.96 -13.62 -17.64
CA LYS A 205 9.38 -14.15 -16.39
C LYS A 205 8.16 -13.35 -15.96
N LEU A 206 8.23 -12.01 -15.93
CA LEU A 206 7.11 -11.12 -15.61
C LEU A 206 5.89 -11.44 -16.48
N ALA A 207 6.08 -11.53 -17.79
CA ALA A 207 4.99 -11.81 -18.74
C ALA A 207 4.26 -13.14 -18.44
N LYS A 208 4.98 -14.12 -17.88
CA LYS A 208 4.48 -15.47 -17.58
C LYS A 208 3.92 -15.66 -16.18
N LEU A 209 4.15 -14.73 -15.25
CA LEU A 209 3.66 -14.83 -13.87
C LEU A 209 2.14 -15.04 -13.84
N THR A 210 1.68 -15.90 -12.95
CA THR A 210 0.28 -16.12 -12.62
C THR A 210 0.01 -15.71 -11.17
N LEU A 211 -1.27 -15.66 -10.76
CA LEU A 211 -1.59 -15.36 -9.36
C LEU A 211 -0.96 -16.40 -8.40
N ASP A 212 -0.96 -17.68 -8.77
CA ASP A 212 -0.37 -18.75 -7.97
C ASP A 212 1.16 -18.60 -7.80
N ASP A 213 1.82 -17.84 -8.69
CA ASP A 213 3.25 -17.56 -8.56
C ASP A 213 3.55 -16.48 -7.52
N ILE A 214 2.57 -15.66 -7.14
CA ILE A 214 2.76 -14.47 -6.30
C ILE A 214 2.01 -14.51 -4.97
N ARG A 215 0.89 -15.26 -4.86
CA ARG A 215 0.06 -15.28 -3.65
C ARG A 215 -0.37 -16.68 -3.24
N SER A 216 -0.69 -16.86 -1.96
CA SER A 216 -1.34 -18.06 -1.42
C SER A 216 -2.30 -17.72 -0.30
N SER A 217 -3.54 -18.23 -0.39
CA SER A 217 -4.57 -18.09 0.64
C SER A 217 -4.50 -19.19 1.71
N ASP A 218 -3.60 -20.17 1.59
CA ASP A 218 -3.49 -21.33 2.48
C ASP A 218 -3.12 -20.95 3.92
N TYR A 219 -2.62 -19.73 4.13
CA TYR A 219 -2.11 -19.24 5.40
C TYR A 219 -3.08 -18.31 6.16
N LEU A 220 -4.29 -18.08 5.63
CA LEU A 220 -5.26 -17.13 6.21
C LEU A 220 -5.98 -17.66 7.47
N THR A 221 -5.90 -18.97 7.76
CA THR A 221 -6.57 -19.59 8.91
C THR A 221 -5.56 -20.27 9.82
N TYR A 222 -5.62 -19.97 11.12
CA TYR A 222 -4.79 -20.56 12.16
C TYR A 222 -5.65 -21.28 13.21
N ASP A 223 -5.42 -22.58 13.36
CA ASP A 223 -6.20 -23.45 14.24
C ASP A 223 -5.52 -23.71 15.61
N GLY A 224 -4.52 -22.88 15.99
CA GLY A 224 -3.82 -23.03 17.28
C GLY A 224 -2.70 -24.09 17.29
N GLY A 225 -2.20 -24.50 16.12
CA GLY A 225 -1.09 -25.45 15.99
C GLY A 225 0.25 -24.91 16.51
N ALA A 226 1.16 -25.78 16.93
CA ALA A 226 2.50 -25.38 17.37
C ALA A 226 3.27 -24.68 16.25
N VAL A 227 3.86 -23.52 16.55
CA VAL A 227 4.68 -22.73 15.61
C VAL A 227 6.08 -23.33 15.48
N GLU A 228 6.60 -23.37 14.26
CA GLU A 228 7.95 -23.86 13.94
C GLU A 228 9.03 -22.83 14.31
N LYS A 229 8.72 -21.53 14.22
CA LYS A 229 9.61 -20.42 14.60
C LYS A 229 8.82 -19.38 15.39
N SER A 230 9.27 -19.05 16.60
CA SER A 230 8.58 -18.11 17.50
C SER A 230 9.13 -16.68 17.43
N ASP A 231 10.43 -16.50 17.25
CA ASP A 231 11.04 -15.17 17.13
C ASP A 231 11.00 -14.71 15.68
N LEU A 232 10.28 -13.63 15.39
CA LEU A 232 10.02 -13.16 14.03
C LEU A 232 10.37 -11.69 13.86
N LYS A 233 10.83 -11.32 12.66
CA LYS A 233 10.96 -9.92 12.24
C LYS A 233 10.03 -9.62 11.06
N VAL A 234 9.31 -8.50 11.14
CA VAL A 234 8.53 -7.95 10.02
C VAL A 234 9.06 -6.57 9.65
N GLN A 235 9.43 -6.39 8.38
CA GLN A 235 9.91 -5.13 7.82
C GLN A 235 8.76 -4.36 7.18
N LEU A 236 8.47 -3.17 7.72
CA LEU A 236 7.51 -2.24 7.11
C LEU A 236 8.13 -1.56 5.88
N LYS A 237 7.28 -1.11 4.95
CA LYS A 237 7.68 -0.35 3.76
C LYS A 237 8.18 1.06 4.11
N TRP A 238 7.60 1.66 5.14
CA TRP A 238 7.81 3.06 5.48
C TRP A 238 8.02 3.27 7.00
N LEU A 239 8.13 4.53 7.39
CA LEU A 239 8.28 4.96 8.77
C LEU A 239 7.01 4.67 9.60
N PRO A 240 7.09 4.62 10.94
CA PRO A 240 5.93 4.35 11.80
C PRO A 240 4.79 5.37 11.58
N GLN A 241 3.75 4.95 10.87
CA GLN A 241 2.55 5.73 10.57
C GLN A 241 1.32 4.82 10.58
N ALA A 242 0.12 5.41 10.58
CA ALA A 242 -1.11 4.61 10.70
C ALA A 242 -1.34 3.68 9.50
N GLN A 243 -0.60 3.88 8.41
CA GLN A 243 -0.45 2.91 7.32
C GLN A 243 -0.15 1.48 7.80
N PHE A 244 0.50 1.32 8.95
CA PHE A 244 0.87 0.00 9.50
C PHE A 244 0.18 -0.29 10.83
N MET A 245 -0.93 0.41 11.13
CA MET A 245 -1.52 0.41 12.46
C MET A 245 -1.91 -0.98 12.99
N GLY A 246 -2.38 -1.88 12.12
CA GLY A 246 -2.77 -3.23 12.55
C GLY A 246 -1.62 -4.05 13.14
N TYR A 247 -0.40 -3.89 12.61
CA TYR A 247 0.78 -4.60 13.12
C TYR A 247 1.20 -4.09 14.49
N TYR A 248 1.19 -2.76 14.68
CA TYR A 248 1.48 -2.15 15.98
C TYR A 248 0.41 -2.47 17.02
N VAL A 249 -0.87 -2.50 16.64
CA VAL A 249 -1.96 -2.92 17.53
C VAL A 249 -1.82 -4.39 17.92
N ALA A 250 -1.48 -5.28 16.98
CA ALA A 250 -1.24 -6.69 17.28
C ALA A 250 -0.08 -6.89 18.27
N LEU A 251 0.99 -6.09 18.13
CA LEU A 251 2.13 -6.09 19.05
C LEU A 251 1.74 -5.56 20.43
N ASP A 252 1.13 -4.37 20.50
CA ASP A 252 0.81 -3.66 21.74
C ASP A 252 -0.22 -4.42 22.59
N LYS A 253 -1.23 -5.02 21.94
CA LYS A 253 -2.27 -5.82 22.61
C LYS A 253 -1.86 -7.25 22.91
N GLY A 254 -0.65 -7.66 22.50
CA GLY A 254 -0.12 -9.00 22.76
C GLY A 254 -0.71 -10.10 21.89
N TYR A 255 -1.40 -9.78 20.79
CA TYR A 255 -1.99 -10.79 19.90
C TYR A 255 -0.95 -11.73 19.28
N TYR A 256 0.27 -11.24 19.04
CA TYR A 256 1.38 -12.11 18.66
C TYR A 256 1.77 -13.08 19.77
N LYS A 257 1.85 -12.60 21.02
CA LYS A 257 2.19 -13.43 22.19
C LYS A 257 1.13 -14.48 22.47
N ASP A 258 -0.15 -14.15 22.29
CA ASP A 258 -1.27 -15.08 22.40
C ASP A 258 -1.12 -16.28 21.43
N ASN A 259 -0.52 -16.04 20.26
CA ASN A 259 -0.21 -17.06 19.25
C ASN A 259 1.20 -17.67 19.41
N GLY A 260 1.90 -17.42 20.53
CA GLY A 260 3.22 -17.98 20.81
C GLY A 260 4.37 -17.32 20.02
N LEU A 261 4.16 -16.11 19.50
CA LEU A 261 5.13 -15.37 18.69
C LEU A 261 5.74 -14.21 19.47
N ASN A 262 7.04 -14.01 19.27
CA ASN A 262 7.81 -12.84 19.70
C ASN A 262 8.20 -12.05 18.44
N VAL A 263 7.46 -10.97 18.17
CA VAL A 263 7.59 -10.20 16.92
C VAL A 263 8.35 -8.89 17.17
N GLU A 264 9.35 -8.64 16.33
CA GLU A 264 10.02 -7.35 16.18
C GLU A 264 9.53 -6.67 14.89
N ILE A 265 9.03 -5.43 15.01
CA ILE A 265 8.67 -4.59 13.86
C ILE A 265 9.88 -3.73 13.50
N VAL A 266 10.34 -3.85 12.26
CA VAL A 266 11.45 -3.07 11.70
C VAL A 266 10.89 -1.99 10.79
N SER A 267 11.30 -0.74 11.01
CA SER A 267 10.86 0.41 10.20
C SER A 267 11.51 0.41 8.82
N GLY A 268 10.75 0.78 7.79
CA GLY A 268 11.25 0.99 6.43
C GLY A 268 11.71 2.42 6.17
N GLY A 269 11.63 2.84 4.92
CA GLY A 269 12.02 4.17 4.44
C GLY A 269 12.43 4.14 2.97
N GLY A 270 12.62 5.30 2.34
CA GLY A 270 12.86 5.41 0.90
C GLY A 270 14.10 4.66 0.38
N ASP A 271 15.10 4.44 1.24
CA ASP A 271 16.34 3.74 0.91
C ASP A 271 16.35 2.28 1.42
N VAL A 272 15.27 1.80 2.03
CA VAL A 272 15.16 0.46 2.62
C VAL A 272 14.31 -0.41 1.71
N SER A 273 14.83 -1.57 1.31
CA SER A 273 14.10 -2.55 0.50
C SER A 273 13.69 -3.75 1.34
N GLU A 274 12.41 -3.80 1.72
CA GLU A 274 11.80 -4.92 2.42
C GLU A 274 11.83 -6.21 1.60
N THR A 275 11.67 -6.13 0.28
CA THR A 275 11.69 -7.29 -0.62
C THR A 275 13.06 -7.95 -0.62
N VAL A 276 14.14 -7.17 -0.66
CA VAL A 276 15.51 -7.67 -0.56
C VAL A 276 15.79 -8.25 0.84
N ALA A 277 15.36 -7.57 1.90
CA ALA A 277 15.58 -8.01 3.28
C ALA A 277 14.86 -9.32 3.60
N VAL A 278 13.65 -9.53 3.07
CA VAL A 278 12.94 -10.82 3.15
C VAL A 278 13.61 -11.86 2.28
N SER A 279 13.93 -11.53 1.02
CA SER A 279 14.51 -12.49 0.06
C SER A 279 15.84 -13.06 0.54
N ASN A 280 16.68 -12.26 1.20
CA ASN A 280 17.97 -12.70 1.72
C ASN A 280 17.91 -13.28 3.16
N GLY A 281 16.73 -13.31 3.78
CA GLY A 281 16.52 -13.85 5.13
C GLY A 281 16.98 -12.95 6.29
N THR A 282 17.20 -11.65 6.05
CA THR A 282 17.48 -10.67 7.12
C THR A 282 16.26 -10.46 8.02
N VAL A 283 15.05 -10.54 7.43
CA VAL A 283 13.76 -10.53 8.12
C VAL A 283 12.87 -11.65 7.59
N ASP A 284 11.83 -12.01 8.35
CA ASP A 284 10.95 -13.15 8.02
C ASP A 284 9.78 -12.71 7.13
N PHE A 285 9.23 -11.54 7.43
CA PHE A 285 8.08 -10.97 6.75
C PHE A 285 8.37 -9.56 6.28
N GLY A 286 7.63 -9.13 5.25
CA GLY A 286 7.63 -7.76 4.79
C GLY A 286 6.21 -7.27 4.51
N VAL A 287 6.06 -5.95 4.45
CA VAL A 287 4.87 -5.27 3.96
C VAL A 287 5.26 -4.46 2.73
N THR A 288 4.63 -4.70 1.59
CA THR A 288 4.93 -3.97 0.35
C THR A 288 3.69 -3.85 -0.53
N TRP A 289 3.79 -3.13 -1.64
CA TRP A 289 2.74 -3.10 -2.65
C TRP A 289 2.83 -4.33 -3.55
N VAL A 290 1.68 -4.82 -4.01
CA VAL A 290 1.62 -6.02 -4.87
C VAL A 290 2.46 -5.83 -6.13
N SER A 291 2.50 -4.62 -6.71
CA SER A 291 3.37 -4.30 -7.86
C SER A 291 4.86 -4.48 -7.57
N ASN A 292 5.34 -4.07 -6.40
CA ASN A 292 6.73 -4.25 -5.98
C ASN A 292 7.07 -5.72 -5.75
N LEU A 293 6.14 -6.51 -5.17
CA LEU A 293 6.31 -7.96 -5.00
C LEU A 293 6.40 -8.66 -6.37
N ILE A 294 5.52 -8.31 -7.31
CA ILE A 294 5.55 -8.82 -8.70
C ILE A 294 6.88 -8.49 -9.37
N ASN A 295 7.34 -7.25 -9.26
CA ASN A 295 8.62 -6.80 -9.80
C ASN A 295 9.80 -7.61 -9.22
N ALA A 296 9.84 -7.76 -7.89
CA ALA A 296 10.84 -8.56 -7.20
C ALA A 296 10.84 -10.04 -7.66
N ASN A 297 9.65 -10.62 -7.86
CA ASN A 297 9.51 -12.00 -8.34
C ASN A 297 9.94 -12.17 -9.80
N ALA A 298 9.70 -11.18 -10.66
CA ALA A 298 10.27 -11.16 -12.01
C ALA A 298 11.80 -11.17 -11.97
N GLY A 299 12.41 -10.51 -10.96
CA GLY A 299 13.85 -10.55 -10.68
C GLY A 299 14.36 -11.83 -9.99
N GLY A 300 13.48 -12.78 -9.63
CA GLY A 300 13.89 -14.07 -9.06
C GLY A 300 13.85 -14.20 -7.53
N MET A 301 13.21 -13.27 -6.80
CA MET A 301 13.23 -13.27 -5.33
C MET A 301 12.34 -14.34 -4.66
N GLU A 302 11.47 -15.02 -5.41
CA GLU A 302 10.58 -16.10 -4.93
C GLU A 302 9.80 -15.75 -3.64
N LEU A 303 9.23 -14.55 -3.62
CA LEU A 303 8.34 -14.02 -2.59
C LEU A 303 6.92 -14.55 -2.77
N LEU A 304 6.19 -14.64 -1.66
CA LEU A 304 4.82 -15.11 -1.58
C LEU A 304 4.01 -14.17 -0.70
N GLU A 305 2.99 -13.55 -1.28
CA GLU A 305 1.95 -12.85 -0.56
C GLU A 305 1.08 -13.87 0.22
N VAL A 306 0.88 -13.61 1.51
CA VAL A 306 0.13 -14.49 2.42
C VAL A 306 -1.12 -13.83 3.01
N ALA A 307 -1.28 -12.51 2.84
CA ALA A 307 -2.50 -11.78 3.11
C ALA A 307 -2.51 -10.44 2.36
N GLN A 308 -3.68 -10.02 1.86
CA GLN A 308 -3.88 -8.69 1.26
C GLN A 308 -4.56 -7.78 2.28
N VAL A 309 -3.85 -6.76 2.79
CA VAL A 309 -4.40 -5.91 3.85
C VAL A 309 -5.27 -4.82 3.25
N TYR A 310 -4.73 -4.05 2.32
CA TYR A 310 -5.50 -3.01 1.64
C TYR A 310 -6.37 -3.65 0.57
N GLN A 311 -7.69 -3.49 0.70
CA GLN A 311 -8.69 -4.09 -0.17
C GLN A 311 -9.00 -3.24 -1.41
N ARG A 312 -8.40 -2.04 -1.47
CA ARG A 312 -8.45 -1.11 -2.60
C ARG A 312 -7.22 -0.20 -2.60
N SER A 313 -6.96 0.46 -3.74
CA SER A 313 -5.90 1.45 -3.83
C SER A 313 -6.26 2.69 -3.01
N GLY A 314 -5.27 3.20 -2.27
CA GLY A 314 -5.34 4.47 -1.55
C GLY A 314 -4.82 5.64 -2.40
N LEU A 315 -4.25 5.38 -3.58
CA LEU A 315 -3.75 6.38 -4.49
C LEU A 315 -4.89 7.16 -5.16
N VAL A 316 -4.73 8.48 -5.18
CA VAL A 316 -5.58 9.40 -5.94
C VAL A 316 -4.72 10.44 -6.66
N LEU A 317 -5.31 11.13 -7.64
CA LEU A 317 -4.77 12.40 -8.12
C LEU A 317 -5.52 13.56 -7.47
N CYS A 318 -4.79 14.52 -6.93
CA CYS A 318 -5.34 15.74 -6.37
C CYS A 318 -4.91 16.97 -7.16
N TYR A 319 -5.77 17.99 -7.18
CA TYR A 319 -5.55 19.22 -7.92
C TYR A 319 -6.25 20.42 -7.27
N LYS A 320 -5.71 21.63 -7.43
CA LYS A 320 -6.40 22.87 -7.05
C LYS A 320 -7.51 23.15 -8.08
N LYS A 321 -8.77 23.24 -7.64
CA LYS A 321 -9.94 23.47 -8.53
C LYS A 321 -9.81 24.76 -9.35
N SER A 322 -9.13 25.77 -8.81
CA SER A 322 -8.85 27.04 -9.50
C SER A 322 -8.00 26.89 -10.77
N GLN A 323 -7.23 25.80 -10.90
CA GLN A 323 -6.42 25.50 -12.10
C GLN A 323 -7.24 24.88 -13.24
N PHE A 324 -8.49 24.45 -12.98
CA PHE A 324 -9.32 23.66 -13.90
C PHE A 324 -10.76 24.20 -14.01
N THR A 325 -10.88 25.52 -14.15
CA THR A 325 -12.17 26.18 -14.45
C THR A 325 -12.54 26.02 -15.92
N LYS A 326 -13.85 25.93 -16.21
CA LYS A 326 -14.38 25.92 -17.59
C LYS A 326 -14.18 27.28 -18.28
#